data_AF-A0A935NWS9-F1
#
_entry.id   AF-A0A935NWS9-F1
#
_cell.length_a   1.000
_cell.length_b   1.000
_cell.length_c   1.000
_cell.angle_alpha   90.00
_cell.angle_beta   90.00
_cell.angle_gamma   90.00
#
_symmetry.space_group_name_H-M   'P 1'
#
loop_
_entity.id
_entity.type
_entity.pdbx_description
1 polymer ?
#
loop_
_entity_poly.entity_id
_entity_poly.type
_entity_poly.pdbx_seq_one_letter_code
_entity_poly.pdbx_strand_id
1 'polypeptide(L)'
;MMLTMMSRHVAQVGGLLILGAVLGCGGTAPGPAAPAASTAPAASAPAAPSAPAAATPAAVASTRVPFTALPDGTAPRPFSAEQIRDAMPVGHRIRVRQEQDRAPTIEEEWVVTAADAQGCTIATKVFDVEGNLIRDGGTETGAWSKLREHAAFPAAATEISTGTIELPMGTFETRVYRVTMPAGDGAPAVLTLHFAVSLPGPPVLMVAERAGVQVSRMTMIERR
;
A
#
# COMPACT_ATOMS: atom_id res chain seq x y z
N MET A 1 2.12 40.12 26.77
CA MET A 1 1.65 38.99 27.60
C MET A 1 1.02 37.99 26.63
N MET A 2 1.73 36.95 26.17
CA MET A 2 1.82 35.60 26.79
C MET A 2 0.41 35.08 27.17
N LEU A 3 -0.09 33.91 26.74
CA LEU A 3 0.56 32.64 26.38
C LEU A 3 -0.50 31.67 25.77
N THR A 4 -0.05 30.79 24.86
CA THR A 4 -0.47 29.38 24.66
C THR A 4 -1.89 29.01 24.23
N MET A 5 -2.01 28.49 23.00
CA MET A 5 -2.60 27.15 22.81
C MET A 5 -1.77 26.32 21.83
N MET A 6 -1.55 25.07 22.23
CA MET A 6 -0.58 24.12 21.72
C MET A 6 -0.98 23.57 20.35
N SER A 7 -0.04 23.64 19.41
CA SER A 7 0.05 22.79 18.24
C SER A 7 0.00 21.32 18.63
N ARG A 8 -1.04 20.61 18.17
CA ARG A 8 -0.98 19.17 17.91
C ARG A 8 -0.89 19.00 16.39
N HIS A 9 0.33 18.87 15.88
CA HIS A 9 0.59 18.27 14.57
C HIS A 9 1.22 16.91 14.85
N VAL A 10 0.41 15.87 14.84
CA VAL A 10 0.90 14.50 14.70
C VAL A 10 1.08 14.28 13.20
N ALA A 11 2.33 14.16 12.79
CA ALA A 11 2.73 13.93 11.42
C ALA A 11 2.22 12.55 10.95
N GLN A 12 1.25 12.58 10.05
CA GLN A 12 0.73 11.43 9.30
C GLN A 12 1.77 11.03 8.25
N VAL A 13 2.76 10.23 8.66
CA VAL A 13 3.72 9.58 7.76
C VAL A 13 3.21 8.18 7.49
N GLY A 14 2.27 8.07 6.55
CA GLY A 14 1.61 6.81 6.19
C GLY A 14 0.47 6.98 5.18
N GLY A 15 0.44 8.10 4.45
CA GLY A 15 -0.60 8.41 3.46
C GLY A 15 0.02 8.63 2.09
N LEU A 16 0.45 7.55 1.43
CA LEU A 16 0.65 7.57 -0.01
C LEU A 16 0.22 6.22 -0.55
N LEU A 17 -0.91 6.24 -1.29
CA LEU A 17 -1.75 5.11 -1.73
C LEU A 17 -2.62 4.48 -0.64
N ILE A 18 -3.48 5.27 0.00
CA ILE A 18 -4.79 4.79 0.44
C ILE A 18 -5.80 5.33 -0.56
N LEU A 19 -6.17 4.51 -1.54
CA LEU A 19 -7.44 4.64 -2.26
C LEU A 19 -8.51 4.24 -1.23
N GLY A 20 -9.22 5.21 -0.68
CA GLY A 20 -10.04 5.01 0.52
C GLY A 20 -10.54 6.33 1.10
N ALA A 21 -11.68 6.76 0.58
CA ALA A 21 -12.39 7.97 0.96
C ALA A 21 -13.18 7.82 2.29
N VAL A 22 -13.18 8.90 3.08
CA VAL A 22 -14.26 9.47 3.93
C VAL A 22 -14.74 8.74 5.20
N LEU A 23 -14.74 9.48 6.33
CA LEU A 23 -15.89 9.82 7.21
C LEU A 23 -15.35 10.70 8.37
N GLY A 24 -15.95 11.81 8.82
CA GLY A 24 -17.33 12.27 8.73
C GLY A 24 -17.92 12.40 10.15
N CYS A 25 -18.09 13.66 10.60
CA CYS A 25 -18.91 14.22 11.68
C CYS A 25 -19.25 13.44 12.98
N GLY A 26 -19.03 14.13 14.10
CA GLY A 26 -19.35 13.68 15.44
C GLY A 26 -20.84 13.67 15.79
N GLY A 27 -21.17 12.79 16.74
CA GLY A 27 -22.44 12.73 17.45
C GLY A 27 -22.20 12.33 18.90
N THR A 28 -22.73 13.14 19.80
CA THR A 28 -22.58 13.12 21.26
C THR A 28 -23.39 12.01 21.92
N ALA A 29 -22.82 11.34 22.95
CA ALA A 29 -23.53 10.41 23.85
C ALA A 29 -24.31 11.15 24.96
N PRO A 30 -25.24 10.48 25.68
CA PRO A 30 -24.88 9.88 26.99
C PRO A 30 -25.55 8.52 27.32
N GLY A 31 -24.94 7.73 28.23
CA GLY A 31 -25.37 6.39 28.70
C GLY A 31 -26.43 6.41 29.82
N PRO A 32 -26.42 5.50 30.84
CA PRO A 32 -25.78 4.18 31.01
C PRO A 32 -26.76 3.06 31.50
N ALA A 33 -26.35 1.78 31.49
CA ALA A 33 -26.82 0.77 32.46
C ALA A 33 -25.96 -0.52 32.40
N ALA A 34 -25.30 -0.83 33.51
CA ALA A 34 -24.87 -2.19 33.92
C ALA A 34 -25.99 -2.80 34.82
N PRO A 35 -25.91 -4.04 35.38
CA PRO A 35 -24.83 -5.04 35.39
C PRO A 35 -25.29 -6.51 35.19
N ALA A 36 -24.34 -7.46 35.11
CA ALA A 36 -24.32 -8.69 35.94
C ALA A 36 -23.12 -9.58 35.56
N ALA A 37 -22.41 -10.05 36.58
CA ALA A 37 -21.25 -10.90 36.51
C ALA A 37 -21.62 -12.38 36.25
N SER A 38 -20.71 -13.12 35.62
CA SER A 38 -20.56 -14.56 35.88
C SER A 38 -19.13 -15.00 35.57
N THR A 39 -18.39 -15.34 36.62
CA THR A 39 -17.07 -15.95 36.61
C THR A 39 -17.17 -17.46 36.36
N ALA A 40 -16.37 -17.99 35.44
CA ALA A 40 -16.04 -19.40 35.35
C ALA A 40 -14.59 -19.57 34.83
N PRO A 41 -13.88 -20.65 35.22
CA PRO A 41 -12.43 -20.67 35.34
C PRO A 41 -11.66 -21.05 34.08
N ALA A 42 -10.38 -20.69 34.10
CA ALA A 42 -9.36 -20.94 33.10
C ALA A 42 -9.17 -22.43 32.78
N ALA A 43 -9.28 -22.77 31.50
CA ALA A 43 -8.70 -23.97 30.91
C ALA A 43 -7.59 -23.52 29.95
N SER A 44 -6.35 -23.82 30.31
CA SER A 44 -5.17 -23.61 29.48
C SER A 44 -5.29 -24.42 28.20
N ALA A 45 -5.53 -23.74 27.08
CA ALA A 45 -5.41 -24.34 25.76
C ALA A 45 -3.90 -24.53 25.42
N PRO A 46 -3.52 -25.65 24.81
CA PRO A 46 -2.14 -25.90 24.38
C PRO A 46 -1.73 -24.90 23.30
N ALA A 47 -0.48 -24.45 23.38
CA ALA A 47 0.14 -23.54 22.42
C ALA A 47 -0.04 -24.06 20.99
N ALA A 48 -0.70 -23.26 20.14
CA ALA A 48 -0.79 -23.52 18.73
C ALA A 48 0.64 -23.59 18.13
N PRO A 49 0.91 -24.55 17.23
CA PRO A 49 2.20 -24.62 16.54
C PRO A 49 2.40 -23.34 15.73
N SER A 50 3.55 -22.70 15.93
CA SER A 50 3.96 -21.51 15.20
C SER A 50 3.83 -21.75 13.70
N ALA A 51 2.99 -20.95 13.04
CA ALA A 51 2.88 -20.95 11.59
C ALA A 51 4.26 -20.69 10.96
N PRO A 52 4.60 -21.36 9.85
CA PRO A 52 5.87 -21.13 9.16
C PRO A 52 5.93 -19.67 8.71
N ALA A 53 7.01 -18.98 9.04
CA ALA A 53 7.30 -17.63 8.57
C ALA A 53 7.20 -17.62 7.04
N ALA A 54 6.25 -16.85 6.51
CA ALA A 54 6.15 -16.63 5.07
C ALA A 54 7.52 -16.13 4.59
N ALA A 55 8.12 -16.86 3.65
CA ALA A 55 9.43 -16.52 3.12
C ALA A 55 9.40 -15.08 2.58
N THR A 56 10.22 -14.21 3.15
CA THR A 56 10.41 -12.85 2.64
C THR A 56 10.83 -12.94 1.17
N PRO A 57 10.08 -12.34 0.23
CA PRO A 57 10.49 -12.22 -1.15
C PRO A 57 11.94 -11.76 -1.25
N ALA A 58 12.80 -12.59 -1.84
CA ALA A 58 14.19 -12.27 -2.07
C ALA A 58 14.28 -11.31 -3.26
N ALA A 59 14.57 -10.04 -2.99
CA ALA A 59 14.99 -9.13 -4.05
C ALA A 59 16.39 -9.54 -4.50
N VAL A 60 16.53 -9.91 -5.79
CA VAL A 60 17.83 -10.19 -6.41
C VAL A 60 18.49 -8.85 -6.75
N ALA A 61 19.82 -8.82 -6.85
CA ALA A 61 20.60 -7.61 -7.12
C ALA A 61 20.00 -6.73 -8.23
N SER A 62 19.78 -5.45 -7.94
CA SER A 62 19.31 -4.45 -8.92
C SER A 62 20.47 -3.65 -9.50
N THR A 63 20.39 -3.29 -10.76
CA THR A 63 21.36 -2.45 -11.48
C THR A 63 20.80 -1.06 -11.69
N ARG A 64 21.46 -0.02 -11.16
CA ARG A 64 21.04 1.38 -11.37
C ARG A 64 21.06 1.73 -12.86
N VAL A 65 20.00 2.39 -13.32
CA VAL A 65 19.87 2.87 -14.69
C VAL A 65 19.78 4.40 -14.67
N PRO A 66 20.60 5.12 -15.46
CA PRO A 66 20.47 6.56 -15.58
C PRO A 66 19.13 6.92 -16.23
N PHE A 67 18.53 8.02 -15.80
CA PHE A 67 17.31 8.54 -16.42
C PHE A 67 17.36 10.06 -16.52
N THR A 68 16.59 10.60 -17.46
CA THR A 68 16.39 12.04 -17.60
C THR A 68 15.10 12.44 -16.88
N ALA A 69 15.17 13.48 -16.06
CA ALA A 69 13.99 14.07 -15.44
C ALA A 69 13.02 14.57 -16.52
N LEU A 70 11.72 14.45 -16.24
CA LEU A 70 10.68 15.05 -17.07
C LEU A 70 10.67 16.58 -16.90
N PRO A 71 10.06 17.35 -17.82
CA PRO A 71 10.03 18.81 -17.76
C PRO A 71 9.41 19.38 -16.48
N ASP A 72 8.57 18.60 -15.80
CA ASP A 72 7.94 18.95 -14.52
C ASP A 72 8.82 18.64 -13.29
N GLY A 73 10.07 18.20 -13.51
CA GLY A 73 11.00 17.83 -12.44
C GLY A 73 10.74 16.45 -11.82
N THR A 74 9.84 15.64 -12.39
CA THR A 74 9.55 14.29 -11.90
C THR A 74 10.38 13.22 -12.62
N ALA A 75 10.58 12.08 -11.95
CA ALA A 75 11.14 10.89 -12.57
C ALA A 75 10.17 10.30 -13.62
N PRO A 76 10.67 9.57 -14.63
CA PRO A 76 9.83 8.87 -15.60
C PRO A 76 8.80 7.97 -14.92
N ARG A 77 7.58 7.95 -15.45
CA ARG A 77 6.54 7.00 -15.00
C ARG A 77 6.89 5.58 -15.45
N PRO A 78 6.59 4.55 -14.66
CA PRO A 78 6.88 3.17 -15.05
C PRO A 78 6.03 2.73 -16.26
N PHE A 79 4.79 3.24 -16.35
CA PHE A 79 3.82 2.92 -17.40
C PHE A 79 3.09 4.16 -17.89
N SER A 80 2.57 4.11 -19.12
CA SER A 80 1.62 5.09 -19.65
C SER A 80 0.20 4.84 -19.12
N ALA A 81 -0.71 5.80 -19.33
CA ALA A 81 -2.10 5.64 -18.91
C ALA A 81 -2.80 4.56 -19.75
N GLU A 82 -2.46 4.47 -21.03
CA GLU A 82 -2.95 3.46 -21.98
C GLU A 82 -2.49 2.06 -21.57
N GLN A 83 -1.21 1.91 -21.19
CA GLN A 83 -0.70 0.63 -20.70
C GLN A 83 -1.45 0.16 -19.44
N ILE A 84 -1.74 1.08 -18.52
CA ILE A 84 -2.52 0.76 -17.30
C ILE A 84 -3.95 0.35 -17.68
N ARG A 85 -4.62 1.12 -18.54
CA ARG A 85 -5.97 0.83 -19.03
C ARG A 85 -6.05 -0.55 -19.67
N ASP A 86 -5.13 -0.84 -20.59
CA ASP A 86 -5.14 -2.08 -21.37
C ASP A 86 -4.86 -3.31 -20.48
N ALA A 87 -4.15 -3.12 -19.35
CA ALA A 87 -3.80 -4.18 -18.39
C ALA A 87 -4.79 -4.32 -17.21
N MET A 88 -5.84 -3.49 -17.15
CA MET A 88 -6.83 -3.49 -16.06
C MET A 88 -8.27 -3.41 -16.62
N PRO A 89 -8.72 -4.40 -17.42
CA PRO A 89 -10.10 -4.45 -17.92
C PRO A 89 -11.11 -4.69 -16.79
N VAL A 90 -12.40 -4.50 -17.08
CA VAL A 90 -13.49 -4.87 -16.14
C VAL A 90 -13.37 -6.34 -15.77
N GLY A 91 -13.51 -6.63 -14.47
CA GLY A 91 -13.34 -7.96 -13.89
C GLY A 91 -11.92 -8.26 -13.42
N HIS A 92 -10.93 -7.46 -13.83
CA HIS A 92 -9.54 -7.60 -13.39
C HIS A 92 -9.45 -7.51 -11.87
N ARG A 93 -8.73 -8.45 -11.26
CA ARG A 93 -8.59 -8.61 -9.82
C ARG A 93 -7.13 -8.62 -9.41
N ILE A 94 -6.85 -7.92 -8.32
CA ILE A 94 -5.55 -7.89 -7.67
C ILE A 94 -5.77 -8.20 -6.19
N ARG A 95 -4.93 -9.07 -5.61
CA ARG A 95 -4.86 -9.27 -4.17
C ARG A 95 -3.47 -8.90 -3.67
N VAL A 96 -3.42 -8.05 -2.65
CA VAL A 96 -2.19 -7.62 -2.01
C VAL A 96 -2.22 -8.00 -0.53
N ARG A 97 -1.07 -8.40 0.00
CA ARG A 97 -0.84 -8.55 1.43
C ARG A 97 -0.16 -7.30 1.96
N GLN A 98 -0.69 -6.72 3.04
CA GLN A 98 -0.10 -5.57 3.71
C GLN A 98 0.37 -5.94 5.11
N GLU A 99 1.61 -5.56 5.41
CA GLU A 99 2.27 -5.74 6.69
C GLU A 99 2.73 -4.35 7.16
N GLN A 100 2.36 -3.95 8.36
CA GLN A 100 2.75 -2.65 8.94
C GLN A 100 3.27 -2.86 10.36
N ASP A 101 4.17 -1.98 10.81
CA ASP A 101 4.70 -2.06 12.18
C ASP A 101 3.55 -1.99 13.20
N ARG A 102 3.49 -2.98 14.09
CA ARG A 102 2.50 -3.11 15.18
C ARG A 102 1.03 -3.15 14.74
N ALA A 103 0.75 -3.42 13.47
CA ALA A 103 -0.61 -3.68 13.00
C ALA A 103 -0.76 -5.14 12.56
N PRO A 104 -1.98 -5.72 12.65
CA PRO A 104 -2.25 -7.02 12.06
C PRO A 104 -1.96 -7.00 10.55
N THR A 105 -1.39 -8.10 10.05
CA THR A 105 -1.34 -8.34 8.60
C THR A 105 -2.75 -8.43 8.05
N ILE A 106 -3.00 -7.74 6.93
CA ILE A 106 -4.27 -7.78 6.22
C ILE A 106 -4.03 -8.13 4.76
N GLU A 107 -5.07 -8.60 4.10
CA GLU A 107 -5.09 -8.77 2.65
C GLU A 107 -6.18 -7.87 2.05
N GLU A 108 -5.86 -7.22 0.94
CA GLU A 108 -6.76 -6.32 0.25
C GLU A 108 -7.01 -6.84 -1.17
N GLU A 109 -8.28 -6.94 -1.55
CA GLU A 109 -8.73 -7.30 -2.89
C GLU A 109 -9.23 -6.06 -3.60
N TRP A 110 -8.71 -5.83 -4.80
CA TRP A 110 -9.16 -4.81 -5.74
C TRP A 110 -9.81 -5.47 -6.93
N VAL A 111 -11.02 -5.02 -7.29
CA VAL A 111 -11.74 -5.49 -8.47
C VAL A 111 -12.14 -4.30 -9.33
N VAL A 112 -11.75 -4.30 -10.60
CA VAL A 112 -12.23 -3.31 -11.56
C VAL A 112 -13.69 -3.61 -11.89
N THR A 113 -14.62 -2.79 -11.41
CA THR A 113 -16.07 -3.00 -11.57
C THR A 113 -16.65 -2.25 -12.77
N ALA A 114 -16.00 -1.19 -13.21
CA ALA A 114 -16.32 -0.45 -14.43
C ALA A 114 -15.03 0.11 -15.03
N ALA A 115 -14.95 0.22 -16.35
CA ALA A 115 -13.83 0.84 -17.05
C ALA A 115 -14.28 1.36 -18.42
N ASP A 116 -13.76 2.50 -18.80
CA ASP A 116 -13.95 3.11 -20.10
C ASP A 116 -12.64 3.75 -20.61
N ALA A 117 -12.74 4.55 -21.68
CA ALA A 117 -11.58 5.22 -22.26
C ALA A 117 -10.93 6.25 -21.32
N GLN A 118 -11.66 6.79 -20.34
CA GLN A 118 -11.23 7.87 -19.46
C GLN A 118 -10.72 7.36 -18.10
N GLY A 119 -11.33 6.31 -17.56
CA GLY A 119 -10.95 5.80 -16.25
C GLY A 119 -11.54 4.43 -15.90
N CYS A 120 -11.44 4.09 -14.62
CA CYS A 120 -12.06 2.90 -14.06
C CYS A 120 -12.64 3.16 -12.66
N THR A 121 -13.54 2.29 -12.26
CA THR A 121 -14.02 2.13 -10.88
C THR A 121 -13.43 0.86 -10.30
N ILE A 122 -12.83 0.97 -9.12
CA ILE A 122 -12.24 -0.14 -8.37
C ILE A 122 -13.04 -0.33 -7.09
N ALA A 123 -13.54 -1.54 -6.86
CA ALA A 123 -14.07 -1.97 -5.58
C ALA A 123 -12.95 -2.56 -4.72
N THR A 124 -12.95 -2.20 -3.43
CA THR A 124 -11.94 -2.64 -2.47
C THR A 124 -12.58 -3.44 -1.35
N LYS A 125 -12.00 -4.59 -1.01
CA LYS A 125 -12.35 -5.36 0.19
C LYS A 125 -11.12 -5.72 0.98
N VAL A 126 -11.24 -5.73 2.31
CA VAL A 126 -10.14 -6.04 3.21
C VAL A 126 -10.48 -7.27 4.04
N PHE A 127 -9.54 -8.18 4.10
CA PHE A 127 -9.60 -9.45 4.79
C PHE A 127 -8.49 -9.55 5.84
N ASP A 128 -8.72 -10.37 6.86
CA ASP A 128 -7.62 -10.87 7.68
C ASP A 128 -6.86 -12.00 6.95
N VAL A 129 -5.83 -12.53 7.61
CA VAL A 129 -5.00 -13.62 7.07
C VAL A 129 -5.72 -14.98 6.97
N GLU A 130 -6.86 -15.14 7.67
CA GLU A 130 -7.70 -16.33 7.58
C GLU A 130 -8.71 -16.24 6.43
N GLY A 131 -8.80 -15.07 5.79
CA GLY A 131 -9.71 -14.80 4.68
C GLY A 131 -11.09 -14.31 5.13
N ASN A 132 -11.27 -13.96 6.40
CA ASN A 132 -12.51 -13.35 6.87
C ASN A 132 -12.55 -11.89 6.42
N LEU A 133 -13.69 -11.45 5.88
CA LEU A 133 -13.90 -10.05 5.52
C LEU A 133 -13.95 -9.19 6.79
N ILE A 134 -13.01 -8.26 6.93
CA ILE A 134 -12.96 -7.33 8.08
C ILE A 134 -13.50 -5.94 7.71
N ARG A 135 -13.44 -5.54 6.43
CA ARG A 135 -13.93 -4.24 5.97
C ARG A 135 -14.30 -4.27 4.49
N ASP A 136 -15.45 -3.70 4.16
CA ASP A 136 -15.77 -3.27 2.79
C ASP A 136 -15.21 -1.86 2.58
N GLY A 137 -14.27 -1.71 1.64
CA GLY A 137 -13.63 -0.43 1.32
C GLY A 137 -14.44 0.42 0.35
N GLY A 138 -15.58 -0.10 -0.14
CA GLY A 138 -16.42 0.59 -1.11
C GLY A 138 -15.79 0.63 -2.51
N THR A 139 -16.22 1.62 -3.29
CA THR A 139 -15.78 1.81 -4.68
C THR A 139 -15.21 3.21 -4.89
N GLU A 140 -14.10 3.31 -5.62
CA GLU A 140 -13.52 4.58 -6.02
C GLU A 140 -13.34 4.64 -7.55
N THR A 141 -13.67 5.78 -8.15
CA THR A 141 -13.51 6.03 -9.58
C THR A 141 -12.35 6.98 -9.81
N GLY A 142 -11.42 6.60 -10.69
CA GLY A 142 -10.25 7.39 -11.03
C GLY A 142 -9.99 7.41 -12.54
N ALA A 143 -9.57 8.56 -13.06
CA ALA A 143 -9.09 8.67 -14.43
C ALA A 143 -7.75 7.94 -14.60
N TRP A 144 -7.50 7.33 -15.75
CA TRP A 144 -6.25 6.62 -16.03
C TRP A 144 -5.01 7.51 -15.89
N SER A 145 -5.14 8.79 -16.28
CA SER A 145 -4.10 9.80 -16.10
C SER A 145 -3.78 10.05 -14.63
N LYS A 146 -4.80 10.09 -13.76
CA LYS A 146 -4.63 10.25 -12.30
C LYS A 146 -4.00 9.03 -11.65
N LEU A 147 -4.40 7.83 -12.07
CA LEU A 147 -3.75 6.59 -11.60
C LEU A 147 -2.27 6.56 -11.99
N ARG A 148 -1.93 6.99 -13.20
CA ARG A 148 -0.52 7.15 -13.62
C ARG A 148 0.22 8.18 -12.77
N GLU A 149 -0.43 9.29 -12.39
CA GLU A 149 0.16 10.33 -11.54
C GLU A 149 0.54 9.83 -10.15
N HIS A 150 0.02 8.70 -9.66
CA HIS A 150 0.48 8.14 -8.37
C HIS A 150 1.96 7.73 -8.37
N ALA A 151 2.57 7.51 -9.54
CA ALA A 151 4.00 7.28 -9.69
C ALA A 151 4.79 8.59 -9.96
N ALA A 152 4.24 9.74 -9.57
CA ALA A 152 4.86 11.06 -9.66
C ALA A 152 5.87 11.36 -8.57
N PHE A 153 7.06 10.78 -8.71
CA PHE A 153 8.16 10.99 -7.77
C PHE A 153 9.10 12.12 -8.23
N PRO A 154 9.58 12.99 -7.32
CA PRO A 154 10.58 14.01 -7.65
C PRO A 154 11.86 13.36 -8.18
N ALA A 155 12.38 13.83 -9.33
CA ALA A 155 13.56 13.25 -9.96
C ALA A 155 14.79 13.32 -9.04
N ALA A 156 14.97 14.44 -8.34
CA ALA A 156 16.10 14.66 -7.43
C ALA A 156 16.12 13.71 -6.22
N ALA A 157 14.99 13.08 -5.90
CA ALA A 157 14.83 12.18 -4.76
C ALA A 157 14.65 10.71 -5.18
N THR A 158 14.70 10.42 -6.49
CA THR A 158 14.37 9.11 -7.03
C THR A 158 15.59 8.48 -7.69
N GLU A 159 15.83 7.22 -7.35
CA GLU A 159 16.77 6.36 -8.06
C GLU A 159 15.97 5.27 -8.79
N ILE A 160 16.32 5.02 -10.05
CA ILE A 160 15.71 3.95 -10.84
C ILE A 160 16.77 2.89 -11.12
N SER A 161 16.38 1.62 -10.96
CA SER A 161 17.19 0.46 -11.31
C SER A 161 16.33 -0.60 -11.99
N THR A 162 16.97 -1.54 -12.66
CA THR A 162 16.32 -2.78 -13.13
C THR A 162 16.73 -3.93 -12.23
N GLY A 163 15.86 -4.91 -12.04
CA GLY A 163 16.16 -6.09 -11.24
C GLY A 163 15.12 -7.17 -11.44
N THR A 164 15.28 -8.27 -10.72
CA THR A 164 14.32 -9.39 -10.72
C THR A 164 13.79 -9.60 -9.31
N ILE A 165 12.52 -9.97 -9.20
CA ILE A 165 11.89 -10.30 -7.93
C ILE A 165 11.14 -11.63 -8.04
N GLU A 166 11.22 -12.45 -6.99
CA GLU A 166 10.41 -13.64 -6.80
C GLU A 166 9.27 -13.33 -5.83
N LEU A 167 8.04 -13.65 -6.24
CA LEU A 167 6.81 -13.45 -5.48
C LEU A 167 5.97 -14.73 -5.52
N PRO A 168 4.94 -14.88 -4.66
CA PRO A 168 4.06 -16.05 -4.70
C PRO A 168 3.40 -16.28 -6.07
N MET A 169 3.20 -15.20 -6.84
CA MET A 169 2.63 -15.26 -8.20
C MET A 169 3.67 -15.48 -9.30
N GLY A 170 4.95 -15.70 -8.97
CA GLY A 170 6.03 -16.00 -9.92
C GLY A 170 7.22 -15.04 -9.86
N THR A 171 8.10 -15.14 -10.86
CA THR A 171 9.31 -14.31 -10.98
C THR A 171 9.11 -13.24 -12.04
N PHE A 172 9.50 -12.00 -11.74
CA PHE A 172 9.28 -10.85 -12.63
C PHE A 172 10.54 -10.03 -12.83
N GLU A 173 10.77 -9.62 -14.07
CA GLU A 173 11.64 -8.47 -14.35
C GLU A 173 10.95 -7.19 -13.86
N THR A 174 11.71 -6.32 -13.19
CA THR A 174 11.18 -5.14 -12.53
C THR A 174 11.98 -3.89 -12.85
N ARG A 175 11.27 -2.76 -12.90
CA ARG A 175 11.84 -1.44 -12.66
C ARG A 175 11.66 -1.13 -11.18
N VAL A 176 12.76 -0.86 -10.50
CA VAL A 176 12.79 -0.57 -9.07
C VAL A 176 13.02 0.91 -8.86
N TYR A 177 12.07 1.55 -8.21
CA TYR A 177 12.12 2.95 -7.82
C TYR A 177 12.47 3.01 -6.34
N ARG A 178 13.54 3.70 -5.99
CA ARG A 178 13.89 4.01 -4.61
C ARG A 178 13.75 5.51 -4.41
N VAL A 179 12.77 5.92 -3.62
CA VAL A 179 12.36 7.32 -3.43
C VAL A 179 12.67 7.74 -2.00
N THR A 180 13.49 8.77 -1.84
CA THR A 180 13.79 9.35 -0.52
C THR A 180 12.77 10.45 -0.21
N MET A 181 11.99 10.28 0.85
CA MET A 181 10.95 11.21 1.25
C MET A 181 11.36 11.93 2.53
N PRO A 182 11.09 13.24 2.66
CA PRO A 182 11.24 13.94 3.92
C PRO A 182 10.25 13.35 4.95
N ALA A 183 10.69 13.15 6.17
CA ALA A 183 9.82 12.75 7.27
C ALA A 183 9.70 13.89 8.29
N GLY A 184 8.48 14.12 8.80
CA GLY A 184 8.21 15.22 9.73
C GLY A 184 8.95 15.13 11.07
N ASP A 185 9.53 13.97 11.41
CA ASP A 185 10.27 13.67 12.63
C ASP A 185 11.81 13.63 12.42
N GLY A 186 12.30 14.02 11.25
CA GLY A 186 13.71 14.30 10.98
C GLY A 186 14.52 13.17 10.34
N ALA A 187 14.10 11.91 10.44
CA ALA A 187 14.77 10.80 9.73
C ALA A 187 14.06 10.51 8.40
N PRO A 188 14.71 10.68 7.23
CA PRO A 188 14.06 10.49 5.94
C PRO A 188 13.48 9.07 5.83
N ALA A 189 12.30 8.98 5.23
CA ALA A 189 11.70 7.70 4.86
C ALA A 189 12.19 7.32 3.46
N VAL A 190 12.38 6.02 3.22
CA VAL A 190 12.71 5.48 1.91
C VAL A 190 11.55 4.61 1.46
N LEU A 191 11.03 4.89 0.27
CA LEU A 191 10.02 4.09 -0.38
C LEU A 191 10.64 3.36 -1.56
N THR A 192 10.69 2.03 -1.50
CA THR A 192 11.13 1.17 -2.60
C THR A 192 9.90 0.55 -3.26
N LEU A 193 9.74 0.75 -4.57
CA LEU A 193 8.64 0.21 -5.36
C LEU A 193 9.19 -0.64 -6.51
N HIS A 194 8.70 -1.87 -6.64
CA HIS A 194 9.00 -2.76 -7.75
C HIS A 194 7.82 -2.79 -8.70
N PHE A 195 8.03 -2.29 -9.92
CA PHE A 195 7.05 -2.37 -11.01
C PHE A 195 7.45 -3.51 -11.95
N ALA A 196 6.67 -4.58 -11.99
CA ALA A 196 6.90 -5.69 -12.92
C ALA A 196 6.64 -5.23 -14.35
N VAL A 197 7.64 -5.36 -15.23
CA VAL A 197 7.58 -4.85 -16.62
C VAL A 197 6.42 -5.45 -17.40
N SER A 198 6.09 -6.72 -17.13
CA SER A 198 5.00 -7.45 -17.77
C SER A 198 3.61 -7.17 -17.18
N LEU A 199 3.51 -6.41 -16.08
CA LEU A 199 2.25 -6.18 -15.37
C LEU A 199 1.96 -4.68 -15.15
N PRO A 200 1.62 -3.91 -16.21
CA PRO A 200 1.30 -2.50 -16.07
C PRO A 200 0.21 -2.24 -15.03
N GLY A 201 0.41 -1.21 -14.20
CA GLY A 201 -0.48 -0.87 -13.08
C GLY A 201 0.27 -0.63 -11.77
N PRO A 202 -0.27 -1.07 -10.61
CA PRO A 202 0.35 -0.86 -9.31
C PRO A 202 1.65 -1.66 -9.15
N PRO A 203 2.55 -1.27 -8.22
CA PRO A 203 3.76 -2.03 -7.95
C PRO A 203 3.43 -3.43 -7.41
N VAL A 204 4.24 -4.42 -7.77
CA VAL A 204 4.12 -5.80 -7.28
C VAL A 204 4.73 -6.00 -5.90
N LEU A 205 5.63 -5.10 -5.50
CA LEU A 205 6.14 -4.97 -4.15
C LEU A 205 6.33 -3.48 -3.84
N MET A 206 5.91 -3.05 -2.65
CA MET A 206 6.23 -1.76 -2.08
C MET A 206 6.78 -1.97 -0.67
N VAL A 207 7.88 -1.32 -0.33
CA VAL A 207 8.48 -1.34 1.01
C VAL A 207 8.76 0.09 1.43
N ALA A 208 8.25 0.48 2.60
CA ALA A 208 8.58 1.75 3.22
C ALA A 208 9.48 1.48 4.43
N GLU A 209 10.61 2.17 4.48
CA GLU A 209 11.58 2.10 5.57
C GLU A 209 11.76 3.47 6.20
N ARG A 210 11.97 3.50 7.51
CA ARG A 210 12.39 4.69 8.26
C ARG A 210 13.56 4.33 9.15
N ALA A 211 14.64 5.12 9.07
CA ALA A 211 15.87 4.86 9.82
C ALA A 211 16.41 3.41 9.64
N GLY A 212 16.25 2.84 8.44
CA GLY A 212 16.66 1.47 8.12
C GLY A 212 15.73 0.37 8.65
N VAL A 213 14.59 0.72 9.24
CA VAL A 213 13.58 -0.24 9.73
C VAL A 213 12.38 -0.21 8.79
N GLN A 214 11.96 -1.39 8.31
CA GLN A 214 10.72 -1.54 7.54
C GLN A 214 9.51 -1.18 8.42
N VAL A 215 8.74 -0.19 8.00
CA VAL A 215 7.51 0.25 8.69
C VAL A 215 6.24 -0.16 7.96
N SER A 216 6.35 -0.43 6.64
CA SER A 216 5.25 -0.94 5.83
C SER A 216 5.78 -1.77 4.67
N ARG A 217 5.03 -2.81 4.30
CA ARG A 217 5.26 -3.65 3.13
C ARG A 217 3.92 -4.02 2.50
N MET A 218 3.82 -3.85 1.19
CA MET A 218 2.72 -4.35 0.37
C MET A 218 3.28 -5.32 -0.65
N THR A 219 2.81 -6.55 -0.65
CA THR A 219 3.22 -7.59 -1.60
C THR A 219 2.01 -8.01 -2.43
N MET A 220 2.09 -7.95 -3.77
CA MET A 220 1.07 -8.52 -4.64
C MET A 220 1.18 -10.04 -4.61
N ILE A 221 0.10 -10.70 -4.18
CA ILE A 221 0.06 -12.15 -3.98
C ILE A 221 -0.81 -12.86 -5.03
N GLU A 222 -1.71 -12.12 -5.70
CA GLU A 222 -2.54 -12.63 -6.79
C GLU A 222 -2.86 -11.52 -7.79
N ARG A 223 -2.92 -11.88 -9.09
CA ARG A 223 -3.43 -11.01 -10.16
C ARG A 223 -4.07 -11.87 -11.25
N ARG A 224 -5.32 -11.57 -11.63
CA ARG A 224 -6.08 -12.32 -12.65
C ARG A 224 -7.14 -11.47 -13.35
#